data_AF-A0A7X9SNS2-F1
#
_entry.id   AF-A0A7X9SNS2-F1
#
_cell.length_a   1.000
_cell.length_b   1.000
_cell.length_c   1.000
_cell.angle_alpha   90.00
_cell.angle_beta   90.00
_cell.angle_gamma   90.00
#
_symmetry.space_group_name_H-M   'P 1'
#
loop_
_entity.id
_entity.type
_entity.pdbx_description
1 polymer ?
#
loop_
_entity_poly.entity_id
_entity_poly.type
_entity_poly.pdbx_seq_one_letter_code
_entity_poly.pdbx_strand_id
1 'polypeptide(L)'
;MLKVNKEQEPDFLLDYKRKHAPKSWKDYNKDDIRNKIKENILLFEQEEYCPYCEKRIYTNDDGHIEHIKPRDFYPKEFQDYNNILVSCNEKNSCGIYKKNNYDDKFINPVIDNPNDYFYYSIASAEIIPKSNDTKSNEYLRANYTIDILNLNSYELNETFLQFKKLRI
;
A
#
# COMPACT_ATOMS: atom_id res chain seq x y z
N MET A 1 2.24 7.51 5.51
CA MET A 1 1.67 6.25 5.05
C MET A 1 0.50 6.00 5.97
N LEU A 2 -0.63 5.57 5.42
CA LEU A 2 -1.83 5.26 6.21
C LEU A 2 -1.62 3.95 6.97
N LYS A 3 -2.00 3.93 8.26
CA LYS A 3 -2.20 2.68 8.99
C LYS A 3 -3.47 2.01 8.46
N VAL A 4 -3.34 0.78 7.94
CA VAL A 4 -4.48 0.00 7.45
C VAL A 4 -4.90 -0.99 8.53
N ASN A 5 -6.15 -0.88 8.98
CA ASN A 5 -6.75 -1.85 9.88
C ASN A 5 -7.57 -2.82 9.04
N LYS A 6 -7.13 -4.08 9.00
CA LYS A 6 -7.80 -5.12 8.20
C LYS A 6 -9.06 -5.57 8.90
N GLU A 7 -10.13 -5.68 8.14
CA GLU A 7 -11.37 -6.31 8.57
C GLU A 7 -11.29 -7.83 8.34
N GLN A 8 -12.34 -8.53 8.77
CA GLN A 8 -12.49 -9.93 8.40
C GLN A 8 -12.55 -10.08 6.87
N GLU A 9 -11.89 -11.12 6.35
CA GLU A 9 -11.98 -11.46 4.93
C GLU A 9 -13.45 -11.60 4.50
N PRO A 10 -13.92 -10.85 3.49
CA PRO A 10 -15.35 -10.76 3.19
C PRO A 10 -15.90 -12.06 2.59
N ASP A 11 -17.17 -12.34 2.88
CA ASP A 11 -17.85 -13.58 2.47
C ASP A 11 -17.78 -13.83 0.96
N PHE A 12 -17.89 -12.79 0.13
CA PHE A 12 -17.80 -12.94 -1.33
C PHE A 12 -16.43 -13.49 -1.77
N LEU A 13 -15.36 -13.19 -1.03
CA LEU A 13 -14.01 -13.65 -1.33
C LEU A 13 -13.82 -15.09 -0.86
N LEU A 14 -14.37 -15.44 0.31
CA LEU A 14 -14.43 -16.84 0.78
C LEU A 14 -15.20 -17.73 -0.21
N ASP A 15 -16.35 -17.24 -0.68
CA ASP A 15 -17.17 -17.91 -1.69
C ASP A 15 -16.42 -18.09 -3.01
N TYR A 16 -15.70 -17.06 -3.46
CA TYR A 16 -14.85 -17.14 -4.64
C TYR A 16 -13.78 -18.23 -4.51
N LYS A 17 -13.06 -18.25 -3.38
CA LYS A 17 -12.02 -19.24 -3.10
C LYS A 17 -12.58 -20.66 -3.08
N ARG A 18 -13.75 -20.87 -2.46
CA ARG A 18 -14.44 -22.18 -2.42
C ARG A 18 -14.91 -22.62 -3.81
N LYS A 19 -15.50 -21.71 -4.59
CA LYS A 19 -16.08 -22.01 -5.91
C LYS A 19 -15.01 -22.30 -6.97
N HIS A 20 -13.92 -21.52 -7.00
CA HIS A 20 -12.93 -21.58 -8.07
C HIS A 20 -11.61 -22.26 -7.66
N ALA A 21 -11.40 -22.51 -6.36
CA ALA A 21 -10.21 -23.17 -5.82
C ALA A 21 -8.87 -22.67 -6.43
N PRO A 22 -8.62 -21.33 -6.43
CA PRO A 22 -7.51 -20.73 -7.17
C PRO A 22 -6.15 -21.30 -6.71
N LYS A 23 -5.23 -21.49 -7.66
CA LYS A 23 -3.87 -21.99 -7.41
C LYS A 23 -2.81 -20.90 -7.55
N SER A 24 -3.17 -19.78 -8.19
CA SER A 24 -2.33 -18.61 -8.31
C SER A 24 -3.17 -17.33 -8.42
N TRP A 25 -2.52 -16.17 -8.32
CA TRP A 25 -3.21 -14.89 -8.53
C TRP A 25 -3.82 -14.73 -9.93
N LYS A 26 -3.30 -15.44 -10.93
CA LYS A 26 -3.83 -15.40 -12.30
C LYS A 26 -5.27 -15.93 -12.36
N ASP A 27 -5.65 -16.78 -11.41
CA ASP A 27 -6.98 -17.39 -11.33
C ASP A 27 -8.03 -16.45 -10.73
N TYR A 28 -7.64 -15.27 -10.23
CA TYR A 28 -8.55 -14.21 -9.78
C TYR A 28 -9.04 -13.38 -10.98
N ASN A 29 -9.72 -14.02 -11.93
CA ASN A 29 -10.10 -13.42 -13.20
C ASN A 29 -11.57 -13.65 -13.59
N LYS A 30 -12.39 -14.16 -12.67
CA LYS A 30 -13.83 -14.40 -12.85
C LYS A 30 -14.65 -13.58 -11.86
N ASP A 31 -15.97 -13.54 -12.09
CA ASP A 31 -16.98 -12.98 -11.17
C ASP A 31 -16.71 -11.53 -10.71
N ASP A 32 -15.93 -10.79 -11.50
CA ASP A 32 -15.44 -9.44 -11.22
C ASP A 32 -14.68 -9.31 -9.87
N ILE A 33 -14.06 -10.41 -9.44
CA ILE A 33 -13.54 -10.53 -8.07
C ILE A 33 -12.51 -9.46 -7.71
N ARG A 34 -11.66 -9.05 -8.67
CA ARG A 34 -10.61 -8.06 -8.40
C ARG A 34 -11.19 -6.68 -8.13
N ASN A 35 -12.25 -6.28 -8.83
CA ASN A 35 -12.88 -4.99 -8.55
C ASN A 35 -13.62 -5.03 -7.21
N LYS A 36 -14.33 -6.12 -6.91
CA LYS A 36 -14.97 -6.31 -5.59
C LYS A 36 -13.98 -6.27 -4.43
N ILE A 37 -12.81 -6.89 -4.57
CA ILE A 37 -11.73 -6.80 -3.58
C ILE A 37 -11.28 -5.35 -3.40
N LYS A 38 -11.01 -4.63 -4.50
CA LYS A 38 -10.57 -3.24 -4.43
C LYS A 38 -11.60 -2.35 -3.76
N GLU A 39 -12.86 -2.43 -4.17
CA GLU A 39 -13.96 -1.63 -3.62
C GLU A 39 -14.12 -1.86 -2.11
N ASN A 40 -14.10 -3.13 -1.67
CA ASN A 40 -14.21 -3.46 -0.26
C ASN A 40 -13.05 -2.85 0.54
N ILE A 41 -11.81 -3.09 0.13
CA ILE A 41 -10.62 -2.58 0.84
C ILE A 41 -10.61 -1.05 0.86
N LEU A 42 -10.90 -0.40 -0.28
CA LEU A 42 -10.92 1.06 -0.35
C LEU A 42 -11.97 1.65 0.60
N LEU A 43 -13.19 1.12 0.58
CA LEU A 43 -14.31 1.68 1.34
C LEU A 43 -14.20 1.42 2.84
N PHE A 44 -13.78 0.21 3.23
CA PHE A 44 -13.86 -0.23 4.63
C PHE A 44 -12.52 -0.20 5.38
N GLU A 45 -11.38 -0.26 4.68
CA GLU A 45 -10.06 -0.42 5.35
C GLU A 45 -9.07 0.71 5.07
N GLN A 46 -9.22 1.44 3.95
CA GLN A 46 -8.27 2.46 3.52
C GLN A 46 -8.87 3.87 3.34
N GLU A 47 -10.15 4.07 3.68
CA GLU A 47 -10.84 5.36 3.55
C GLU A 47 -10.70 6.01 2.16
N GLU A 48 -10.63 5.19 1.10
CA GLU A 48 -10.40 5.59 -0.30
C GLU A 48 -9.00 6.17 -0.59
N TYR A 49 -8.01 5.98 0.28
CA TYR A 49 -6.64 6.46 0.07
C TYR A 49 -5.65 5.32 -0.22
N CYS A 50 -4.63 5.64 -1.02
CA CYS A 50 -3.47 4.77 -1.16
C CYS A 50 -2.73 4.69 0.19
N PRO A 51 -2.42 3.49 0.72
CA PRO A 51 -1.81 3.37 2.03
C PRO A 51 -0.35 3.82 2.06
N TYR A 52 0.29 3.91 0.89
CA TYR A 52 1.68 4.34 0.76
C TYR A 52 1.81 5.87 0.71
N CYS A 53 1.18 6.52 -0.26
CA CYS A 53 1.32 7.97 -0.45
C CYS A 53 0.15 8.82 0.04
N GLU A 54 -0.93 8.20 0.55
CA GLU A 54 -2.14 8.90 1.03
C GLU A 54 -2.83 9.76 -0.05
N LYS A 55 -2.54 9.49 -1.33
CA LYS A 55 -3.32 10.04 -2.45
C LYS A 55 -4.67 9.33 -2.52
N ARG A 56 -5.76 10.09 -2.68
CA ARG A 56 -7.10 9.53 -2.85
C ARG A 56 -7.19 8.75 -4.16
N ILE A 57 -7.87 7.61 -4.11
CA ILE A 57 -8.18 6.73 -5.23
C ILE A 57 -9.68 6.91 -5.50
N TYR A 58 -10.02 7.65 -6.55
CA TYR A 58 -11.41 8.04 -6.82
C TYR A 58 -12.22 6.90 -7.44
N THR A 59 -11.58 6.10 -8.27
CA THR A 59 -12.21 4.99 -8.98
C THR A 59 -11.37 3.72 -8.86
N ASN A 60 -11.98 2.57 -9.13
CA ASN A 60 -11.26 1.30 -9.22
C ASN A 60 -10.09 1.33 -10.22
N ASP A 61 -10.16 2.16 -11.25
CA ASP A 61 -9.13 2.26 -12.30
C ASP A 61 -7.93 3.14 -11.89
N ASP A 62 -8.07 3.92 -10.82
CA ASP A 62 -6.99 4.74 -10.25
C ASP A 62 -6.08 3.96 -9.31
N GLY A 63 -6.45 2.72 -8.98
CA GLY A 63 -5.70 1.83 -8.11
C GLY A 63 -5.56 0.41 -8.63
N HIS A 64 -4.66 -0.34 -7.99
CA HIS A 64 -4.44 -1.75 -8.26
C HIS A 64 -4.32 -2.53 -6.96
N ILE A 65 -4.63 -3.83 -7.06
CA ILE A 65 -4.39 -4.77 -5.97
C ILE A 65 -2.88 -4.93 -5.79
N GLU A 66 -2.41 -4.54 -4.63
CA GLU A 66 -1.02 -4.64 -4.22
C GLU A 66 -0.86 -5.82 -3.26
N HIS A 67 0.18 -6.62 -3.49
CA HIS A 67 0.61 -7.66 -2.57
C HIS A 67 1.82 -7.14 -1.79
N ILE A 68 1.68 -6.95 -0.47
CA ILE A 68 2.75 -6.42 0.39
C ILE A 68 4.01 -7.28 0.23
N LYS A 69 3.88 -8.58 0.50
CA LYS A 69 4.82 -9.63 0.10
C LYS A 69 4.50 -10.06 -1.34
N PRO A 70 5.41 -9.81 -2.30
CA PRO A 70 5.14 -10.02 -3.71
C PRO A 70 4.96 -11.50 -4.03
N ARG A 71 3.86 -11.81 -4.71
CA ARG A 71 3.45 -13.19 -5.06
C ARG A 71 4.49 -14.00 -5.84
N ASP A 72 5.39 -13.36 -6.58
CA ASP A 72 6.41 -14.04 -7.37
C ASP A 72 7.48 -14.70 -6.48
N PHE A 73 7.77 -14.08 -5.31
CA PHE A 73 8.72 -14.60 -4.33
C PHE A 73 8.04 -15.24 -3.11
N TYR A 74 6.78 -14.88 -2.86
CA TYR A 74 5.96 -15.39 -1.77
C TYR A 74 4.65 -16.02 -2.29
N PRO A 75 4.74 -17.08 -3.13
CA PRO A 75 3.57 -17.65 -3.81
C PRO A 75 2.58 -18.34 -2.88
N LYS A 76 2.90 -18.51 -1.59
CA LYS A 76 1.95 -19.02 -0.58
C LYS A 76 1.08 -17.92 0.01
N GLU A 77 1.50 -16.66 -0.09
CA GLU A 77 0.84 -15.50 0.51
C GLU A 77 -0.16 -14.81 -0.45
N PHE A 78 -0.33 -15.33 -1.67
CA PHE A 78 -1.15 -14.66 -2.68
C PHE A 78 -2.65 -14.61 -2.34
N GLN A 79 -3.10 -15.49 -1.44
CA GLN A 79 -4.48 -15.53 -0.95
C GLN A 79 -4.64 -14.96 0.46
N ASP A 80 -3.54 -14.60 1.14
CA ASP A 80 -3.64 -14.00 2.47
C ASP A 80 -4.23 -12.60 2.32
N TYR A 81 -5.41 -12.39 2.88
CA TYR A 81 -6.10 -11.11 2.82
C TYR A 81 -5.32 -10.00 3.52
N ASN A 82 -4.57 -10.33 4.57
CA ASN A 82 -3.70 -9.38 5.27
C ASN A 82 -2.46 -9.00 4.45
N ASN A 83 -2.16 -9.74 3.38
CA ASN A 83 -1.12 -9.43 2.42
C ASN A 83 -1.63 -8.56 1.25
N ILE A 84 -2.91 -8.20 1.23
CA ILE A 84 -3.56 -7.48 0.13
C ILE A 84 -3.98 -6.07 0.54
N LEU A 85 -3.59 -5.11 -0.29
CA LEU A 85 -3.92 -3.68 -0.20
C LEU A 85 -4.39 -3.16 -1.57
N VAL A 86 -4.84 -1.91 -1.62
CA VAL A 86 -5.05 -1.16 -2.86
C VAL A 86 -4.08 0.02 -2.93
N SER A 87 -3.10 -0.06 -3.83
CA SER A 87 -2.15 1.03 -4.10
C SER A 87 -2.62 1.87 -5.28
N CYS A 88 -2.29 3.16 -5.31
CA CYS A 88 -2.52 4.01 -6.49
C CYS A 88 -1.64 3.58 -7.67
N ASN A 89 -2.01 4.03 -8.88
CA ASN A 89 -1.31 3.75 -10.13
C ASN A 89 -0.20 4.74 -10.48
N GLU A 90 0.36 5.45 -9.49
CA GLU A 90 1.50 6.35 -9.73
C GLU A 90 2.71 5.54 -10.22
N LYS A 91 3.27 5.90 -11.38
CA LYS A 91 4.26 5.06 -12.07
C LYS A 91 5.61 5.07 -11.39
N ASN A 92 5.96 6.21 -10.81
CA ASN A 92 7.26 6.45 -10.21
C ASN A 92 7.26 6.33 -8.70
N SER A 93 6.19 5.81 -8.07
CA SER A 93 6.16 5.55 -6.63
C SER A 93 5.23 4.39 -6.28
N CYS A 94 5.05 4.13 -4.98
CA CYS A 94 4.05 3.21 -4.44
C CYS A 94 4.22 1.77 -4.97
N GLY A 95 3.12 1.01 -5.10
CA GLY A 95 3.14 -0.39 -5.53
C GLY A 95 3.74 -0.60 -6.93
N ILE A 96 3.50 0.33 -7.87
CA ILE A 96 4.04 0.22 -9.23
C ILE A 96 5.58 0.31 -9.23
N TYR A 97 6.15 1.21 -8.43
CA TYR A 97 7.60 1.35 -8.31
C TYR A 97 8.24 0.22 -7.49
N LYS A 98 7.57 -0.19 -6.40
CA LYS A 98 7.99 -1.31 -5.55
C LYS A 98 8.17 -2.61 -6.32
N LYS A 99 7.27 -2.90 -7.27
CA LYS A 99 7.27 -4.14 -8.07
C LYS A 99 7.36 -5.36 -7.14
N ASN A 100 8.35 -6.22 -7.37
CA ASN A 100 8.61 -7.42 -6.58
C ASN A 100 9.67 -7.21 -5.50
N ASN A 101 10.08 -5.98 -5.20
CA ASN A 101 11.04 -5.72 -4.13
C ASN A 101 10.36 -5.86 -2.77
N TYR A 102 10.99 -6.59 -1.87
CA TYR A 102 10.55 -6.77 -0.49
C TYR A 102 11.72 -7.25 0.38
N ASP A 103 11.72 -6.81 1.63
CA ASP A 103 12.61 -7.22 2.70
C ASP A 103 11.82 -7.07 4.00
N ASP A 104 12.17 -7.82 5.05
CA ASP A 104 11.50 -7.72 6.34
C ASP A 104 11.62 -6.32 6.98
N LYS A 105 12.55 -5.48 6.50
CA LYS A 105 12.65 -4.05 6.84
C LYS A 105 11.48 -3.20 6.34
N PHE A 106 10.68 -3.70 5.40
CA PHE A 106 9.51 -2.98 4.91
C PHE A 106 8.55 -2.69 6.05
N ILE A 107 8.13 -1.43 6.17
CA ILE A 107 7.09 -1.02 7.10
C ILE A 107 5.76 -1.44 6.49
N ASN A 108 5.21 -2.54 6.99
CA ASN A 108 3.96 -3.08 6.53
C ASN A 108 2.81 -2.30 7.18
N PRO A 109 2.04 -1.47 6.44
CA PRO A 109 1.00 -0.63 7.03
C PRO A 109 -0.14 -1.44 7.65
N VAL A 110 -0.26 -2.75 7.38
CA VAL A 110 -1.21 -3.64 8.05
C VAL A 110 -0.75 -4.02 9.46
N ILE A 111 0.54 -4.21 9.68
CA ILE A 111 1.09 -4.70 10.96
C ILE A 111 1.69 -3.53 11.75
N ASP A 112 2.60 -2.79 11.13
CA ASP A 112 3.24 -1.61 11.69
C ASP A 112 2.30 -0.41 11.72
N ASN A 113 2.52 0.51 12.64
CA ASN A 113 1.94 1.86 12.59
C ASN A 113 2.96 2.81 11.93
N PRO A 114 2.74 3.28 10.69
CA PRO A 114 3.73 4.09 9.99
C PRO A 114 4.09 5.41 10.69
N ASN A 115 3.20 5.96 11.54
CA ASN A 115 3.46 7.19 12.30
C ASN A 115 4.58 7.04 13.36
N ASP A 116 4.99 5.81 13.66
CA ASP A 116 6.10 5.52 14.55
C ASP A 116 7.46 5.61 13.83
N TYR A 117 7.46 5.56 12.50
CA TYR A 117 8.67 5.53 11.67
C TYR A 117 8.92 6.79 10.85
N PHE A 118 7.86 7.53 10.50
CA PHE A 118 7.95 8.65 9.56
C PHE A 118 7.58 9.99 10.20
N TYR A 119 8.17 11.06 9.68
CA TYR A 119 7.72 12.44 9.82
C TYR A 119 7.45 13.03 8.44
N TYR A 120 6.39 13.82 8.33
CA TYR A 120 6.08 14.60 7.14
C TYR A 120 6.59 16.02 7.29
N SER A 121 7.66 16.35 6.57
CA SER A 121 8.25 17.67 6.57
C SER A 121 7.37 18.65 5.81
N ILE A 122 6.78 19.62 6.53
CA ILE A 122 6.02 20.69 5.89
C ILE A 122 6.93 21.58 5.03
N ALA A 123 8.18 21.77 5.45
CA ALA A 123 9.12 22.66 4.79
C ALA A 123 9.65 22.09 3.47
N SER A 124 9.96 20.79 3.43
CA SER A 124 10.48 20.13 2.22
C SER A 124 9.42 19.36 1.42
N ALA A 125 8.21 19.19 1.97
CA ALA A 125 7.16 18.34 1.41
C ALA A 125 7.56 16.85 1.28
N GLU A 126 8.54 16.41 2.07
CA GLU A 126 9.07 15.04 2.04
C GLU A 126 8.63 14.22 3.25
N ILE A 127 8.65 12.90 3.07
CA ILE A 127 8.64 11.91 4.13
C ILE A 127 10.08 11.64 4.54
N ILE A 128 10.37 11.80 5.83
CA ILE A 128 11.69 11.51 6.40
C ILE A 128 11.58 10.51 7.56
N PRO A 129 12.63 9.73 7.85
CA PRO A 129 12.70 8.93 9.06
C PRO A 129 12.49 9.77 10.32
N LYS A 130 11.74 9.25 11.27
CA LYS A 130 11.48 9.89 12.57
C LYS A 130 12.65 9.75 13.54
N SER A 131 13.35 8.62 13.48
CA SER A 131 14.60 8.41 14.24
C SER A 131 15.75 9.14 13.54
N ASN A 132 16.65 9.74 14.32
CA ASN A 132 17.89 10.35 13.80
C ASN A 132 19.10 9.42 13.97
N ASP A 133 18.96 8.29 14.68
CA ASP A 133 20.03 7.30 14.81
C ASP A 133 20.05 6.42 13.57
N THR A 134 21.05 6.63 12.71
CA THR A 134 21.16 5.95 11.42
C THR A 134 21.39 4.45 11.50
N LYS A 135 21.68 3.93 12.70
CA LYS A 135 21.88 2.51 12.98
C LYS A 135 20.67 1.85 13.65
N SER A 136 19.70 2.65 14.09
CA SER A 136 18.46 2.14 14.70
C SER A 136 17.62 1.36 13.70
N ASN A 137 16.88 0.36 14.18
CA ASN A 137 16.00 -0.43 13.32
C ASN A 137 14.89 0.44 12.71
N GLU A 138 14.38 1.40 13.47
CA GLU A 138 13.37 2.37 13.05
C GLU A 138 13.86 3.19 11.86
N TYR A 139 15.09 3.72 11.91
CA TYR A 139 15.68 4.46 10.80
C TYR A 139 15.90 3.60 9.57
N LEU A 140 16.46 2.39 9.75
CA LEU A 140 16.76 1.49 8.64
C LEU A 140 15.48 1.05 7.92
N ARG A 141 14.42 0.72 8.67
CA ARG A 141 13.09 0.37 8.14
C ARG A 141 12.44 1.56 7.41
N ALA A 142 12.52 2.75 7.99
CA ALA A 142 11.99 3.97 7.40
C ALA A 142 12.66 4.29 6.05
N ASN A 143 14.00 4.35 6.01
CA ASN A 143 14.71 4.64 4.76
C ASN A 143 14.48 3.57 3.71
N TYR A 144 14.58 2.28 4.08
CA TYR A 144 14.28 1.19 3.16
C TYR A 144 12.89 1.38 2.54
N THR A 145 11.87 1.65 3.34
CA THR A 145 10.49 1.82 2.86
C THR A 145 10.33 3.06 1.96
N ILE A 146 10.93 4.19 2.34
CA ILE A 146 10.94 5.42 1.52
C ILE A 146 11.56 5.15 0.15
N ASP A 147 12.70 4.46 0.12
CA ASP A 147 13.44 4.15 -1.10
C ASP A 147 12.68 3.18 -2.00
N ILE A 148 12.18 2.06 -1.46
CA ILE A 148 11.53 1.04 -2.32
C ILE A 148 10.19 1.51 -2.87
N LEU A 149 9.51 2.42 -2.17
CA LEU A 149 8.24 3.02 -2.61
C LEU A 149 8.46 4.35 -3.34
N ASN A 150 9.70 4.87 -3.40
CA ASN A 150 10.05 6.19 -3.91
C ASN A 150 9.10 7.30 -3.41
N LEU A 151 8.88 7.37 -2.10
CA LEU A 151 7.86 8.24 -1.49
C LEU A 151 8.15 9.74 -1.64
N ASN A 152 9.41 10.11 -1.90
CA ASN A 152 9.84 11.49 -2.15
C ASN A 152 10.03 11.78 -3.65
N SER A 153 9.37 11.01 -4.52
CA SER A 153 9.33 11.31 -5.96
C SER A 153 8.79 12.73 -6.21
N TYR A 154 9.28 13.36 -7.28
CA TYR A 154 8.89 14.72 -7.66
C TYR A 154 7.37 14.86 -7.79
N GLU A 155 6.71 13.88 -8.41
CA GLU A 155 5.27 13.86 -8.65
C GLU A 155 4.45 13.86 -7.35
N LEU A 156 4.92 13.12 -6.33
CA LEU A 156 4.26 13.12 -5.02
C LEU A 156 4.45 14.46 -4.32
N ASN A 157 5.67 14.99 -4.28
CA ASN A 157 5.98 16.25 -3.62
C ASN A 157 5.19 17.44 -4.21
N GLU A 158 5.08 17.50 -5.54
CA GLU A 158 4.25 18.50 -6.24
C GLU A 158 2.76 18.38 -5.87
N THR A 159 2.25 17.15 -5.77
CA THR A 159 0.86 16.89 -5.40
C THR A 159 0.58 17.34 -3.95
N PHE A 160 1.52 17.12 -3.03
CA PHE A 160 1.41 17.57 -1.64
C PHE A 160 1.37 19.09 -1.49
N LEU A 161 2.16 19.81 -2.28
CA LEU A 161 2.12 21.28 -2.31
C LEU A 161 0.75 21.81 -2.77
N GLN A 162 0.06 21.09 -3.66
CA GLN A 162 -1.29 21.45 -4.12
C GLN A 162 -2.37 21.15 -3.07
N PHE A 163 -2.31 20.00 -2.38
CA PHE A 163 -3.29 19.62 -1.36
C PHE A 163 -3.35 20.60 -0.16
N LYS A 164 -2.22 21.24 0.20
CA LYS A 164 -2.19 22.24 1.29
C LYS A 164 -2.80 23.59 0.94
N LYS A 165 -2.87 23.98 -0.34
CA LYS A 165 -3.58 25.18 -0.76
C LYS A 165 -5.11 25.07 -0.60
N LEU A 166 -5.63 23.86 -0.44
CA LEU A 166 -7.06 23.56 -0.31
C LEU A 166 -7.49 23.22 1.13
N ARG A 167 -6.55 23.22 2.10
CA ARG A 167 -6.80 22.95 3.52
C ARG A 167 -6.43 24.14 4.44
N ILE A 168 -6.27 25.34 3.87
CA ILE A 168 -6.18 26.63 4.59
C ILE A 168 -7.39 27.47 4.19
#